data_AF-A0AAE1SX11-F1
#
_entry.id   AF-A0AAE1SX11-F1
#
_cell.length_a   1.000
_cell.length_b   1.000
_cell.length_c   1.000
_cell.angle_alpha   90.00
_cell.angle_beta   90.00
_cell.angle_gamma   90.00
#
_symmetry.space_group_name_H-M   'P 1'
#
loop_
_entity.id
_entity.type
_entity.pdbx_description
1 polymer ?
#
loop_
_entity_poly.entity_id
_entity_poly.type
_entity_poly.pdbx_seq_one_letter_code
_entity_poly.pdbx_strand_id
1 'polypeptide(L)'
;MKVTEMRMLRWMCRHTRRDMIRNNDIWDSVRVSSVEDKMHKARLRCFGHVQRRDTNTPVRRCERLTMDGFKRVEVGRRSIEER
;
A
#
# COMPACT_ATOMS: atom_id res chain seq x y z
N MET A 1 7.08 2.29 2.99
CA MET A 1 6.44 3.55 3.46
C MET A 1 6.10 3.52 4.95
N LYS A 2 5.46 2.46 5.46
CA LYS A 2 5.01 2.38 6.86
C LYS A 2 6.11 2.60 7.93
N VAL A 3 7.31 2.04 7.76
CA VAL A 3 8.41 2.17 8.76
C VAL A 3 8.96 3.59 8.87
N THR A 4 9.16 4.27 7.73
CA THR A 4 9.66 5.65 7.67
C THR A 4 8.64 6.61 8.26
N GLU A 5 7.37 6.42 7.93
CA GLU A 5 6.26 7.20 8.45
C GLU A 5 6.09 7.04 9.96
N MET A 6 6.14 5.81 10.48
CA MET A 6 6.10 5.57 11.93
C MET A 6 7.29 6.22 12.66
N ARG A 7 8.48 6.20 12.05
CA ARG A 7 9.66 6.89 12.62
C ARG A 7 9.44 8.40 12.69
N MET A 8 8.88 9.00 11.63
CA MET A 8 8.57 10.43 11.60
C MET A 8 7.48 10.80 12.61
N LEU A 9 6.37 10.06 12.66
CA LEU A 9 5.27 10.30 13.59
C LEU A 9 5.74 10.19 15.06
N ARG A 10 6.54 9.16 15.38
CA ARG A 10 7.14 9.02 16.71
C ARG A 10 8.08 10.17 17.05
N TRP A 11 8.90 10.60 16.09
CA TRP A 11 9.83 11.70 16.30
C TRP A 11 9.09 13.03 16.55
N MET A 12 8.06 13.34 15.76
CA MET A 12 7.23 14.53 15.94
C MET A 12 6.51 14.54 17.30
N CYS A 13 6.02 13.38 17.75
CA CYS A 13 5.32 13.24 19.04
C CYS A 13 6.26 12.98 20.23
N ARG A 14 7.60 13.01 20.01
CA ARG A 14 8.63 12.67 21.01
C ARG A 14 8.45 11.28 21.66
N HIS A 15 7.84 10.34 20.95
CA HIS A 15 7.66 8.99 21.44
C HIS A 15 8.92 8.15 21.30
N THR A 16 9.27 7.47 22.38
CA THR A 16 10.43 6.58 22.43
C THR A 16 9.99 5.12 22.37
N ARG A 17 10.94 4.18 22.25
CA ARG A 17 10.61 2.74 22.32
C ARG A 17 10.08 2.32 23.70
N ARG A 18 10.37 3.09 24.76
CA ARG A 18 9.93 2.79 26.14
C ARG A 18 8.43 3.01 26.35
N ASP A 19 7.83 3.89 25.55
CA ASP A 19 6.42 4.23 25.69
C ASP A 19 5.51 3.06 25.26
N MET A 20 6.06 2.10 24.49
CA MET A 20 5.34 0.90 24.00
C MET A 20 3.99 1.20 23.33
N ILE A 21 3.78 2.44 22.89
CA ILE A 21 2.55 2.88 22.25
C ILE A 21 2.37 2.14 20.93
N ARG A 22 1.16 1.64 20.71
CA ARG A 22 0.87 0.90 19.48
C ARG A 22 0.89 1.86 18.31
N ASN A 23 1.25 1.30 17.18
CA ASN A 23 1.31 2.05 15.95
C ASN A 23 -0.04 2.68 15.58
N ASN A 24 -1.18 2.03 15.80
CA ASN A 24 -2.48 2.65 15.51
C ASN A 24 -2.79 3.84 16.42
N ASP A 25 -2.44 3.75 17.71
CA ASP A 25 -2.70 4.82 18.68
C ASP A 25 -1.92 6.11 18.33
N ILE A 26 -0.73 5.97 17.75
CA ILE A 26 0.09 7.11 17.25
C ILE A 26 -0.62 7.83 16.08
N TRP A 27 -1.44 7.13 15.31
CA TRP A 27 -2.12 7.70 14.14
C TRP A 27 -3.39 8.43 14.58
N ASP A 28 -4.13 7.80 15.49
CA ASP A 28 -5.31 8.39 16.10
C ASP A 28 -4.96 9.64 16.90
N SER A 29 -3.84 9.64 17.63
CA SER A 29 -3.39 10.81 18.39
C SER A 29 -3.07 12.01 17.51
N VAL A 30 -2.50 11.78 16.32
CA VAL A 30 -2.17 12.82 15.33
C VAL A 30 -3.36 13.08 14.38
N ARG A 31 -4.46 12.32 14.48
CA ARG A 31 -5.61 12.33 13.57
C ARG A 31 -5.22 12.18 12.10
N VAL A 32 -4.16 11.43 11.83
CA VAL A 32 -3.68 11.14 10.48
C VAL A 32 -4.08 9.73 10.12
N SER A 33 -4.55 9.53 8.89
CA SER A 33 -4.75 8.18 8.32
C SER A 33 -3.52 7.73 7.57
N SER A 34 -3.28 6.41 7.54
CA SER A 34 -2.49 5.69 6.53
C SER A 34 -1.90 6.49 5.37
N VAL A 35 -0.59 6.82 5.22
CA VAL A 35 -0.13 7.18 3.86
C VAL A 35 -0.41 6.01 2.92
N GLU A 36 -0.20 4.78 3.37
CA GLU A 36 -0.59 3.57 2.64
C GLU A 36 -2.11 3.54 2.37
N ASP A 37 -2.96 3.79 3.36
CA ASP A 37 -4.42 3.81 3.15
C ASP A 37 -4.86 4.95 2.20
N LYS A 38 -4.24 6.13 2.30
CA LYS A 38 -4.49 7.26 1.39
C LYS A 38 -4.10 6.90 -0.03
N MET A 39 -2.94 6.26 -0.21
CA MET A 39 -2.50 5.77 -1.51
C MET A 39 -3.45 4.69 -2.04
N HIS A 40 -3.89 3.77 -1.18
CA HIS A 40 -4.85 2.73 -1.56
C HIS A 40 -6.18 3.34 -2.01
N LYS A 41 -6.74 4.27 -1.22
CA LYS A 41 -7.97 5.00 -1.56
C LYS A 41 -7.83 5.79 -2.86
N ALA A 42 -6.69 6.43 -3.08
CA ALA A 42 -6.41 7.16 -4.33
C ALA A 42 -6.37 6.22 -5.53
N ARG A 43 -5.70 5.07 -5.41
CA ARG A 43 -5.65 4.03 -6.44
C ARG A 43 -7.05 3.49 -6.77
N LEU A 44 -7.86 3.19 -5.76
CA LEU A 44 -9.25 2.74 -5.95
C LEU A 44 -10.10 3.81 -6.64
N ARG A 45 -9.95 5.07 -6.26
CA ARG A 45 -10.62 6.19 -6.94
C ARG A 45 -10.19 6.29 -8.40
N CYS A 46 -8.91 6.15 -8.70
CA CYS A 46 -8.40 6.10 -10.07
C CYS A 46 -8.96 4.91 -10.85
N PHE A 47 -9.06 3.74 -10.22
CA PHE A 47 -9.65 2.56 -10.86
C PHE A 47 -11.13 2.79 -11.17
N GLY A 48 -11.90 3.33 -10.23
CA GLY A 48 -13.29 3.73 -10.49
C GLY A 48 -13.41 4.80 -11.58
N HIS A 49 -12.41 5.67 -11.76
CA HIS A 49 -12.38 6.62 -12.88
C HIS A 49 -12.15 5.90 -14.21
N VAL A 50 -11.25 4.92 -14.26
CA VAL A 50 -11.04 4.08 -15.45
C VAL A 50 -12.32 3.30 -15.80
N GLN A 51 -12.99 2.69 -14.82
CA GLN A 51 -14.24 1.96 -15.04
C GLN A 51 -15.41 2.83 -15.54
N ARG A 52 -15.38 4.15 -15.34
CA ARG A 52 -16.41 5.06 -15.84
C ARG A 52 -16.15 5.52 -17.28
N ARG A 53 -14.95 5.34 -17.82
CA ARG A 53 -14.60 5.73 -19.21
C ARG A 53 -15.17 4.75 -20.22
N ASP A 54 -15.35 5.17 -21.47
CA ASP A 54 -15.80 4.27 -22.54
C ASP A 54 -14.86 3.06 -22.70
N THR A 55 -15.42 1.90 -23.04
CA THR A 55 -14.70 0.64 -23.21
C THR A 55 -13.59 0.72 -24.26
N ASN A 56 -13.75 1.58 -25.27
CA ASN A 56 -12.76 1.81 -26.33
C ASN A 56 -11.72 2.87 -25.97
N THR A 57 -11.80 3.52 -24.80
CA THR A 57 -10.69 4.37 -24.34
C THR A 57 -9.43 3.54 -24.16
N PRO A 58 -8.25 4.04 -24.56
CA PRO A 58 -7.01 3.27 -24.57
C PRO A 58 -6.67 2.68 -23.20
N VAL A 59 -6.95 3.43 -22.13
CA VAL A 59 -6.70 2.99 -20.74
C VAL A 59 -7.63 1.85 -20.31
N ARG A 60 -8.91 1.87 -20.72
CA ARG A 60 -9.89 0.83 -20.37
C ARG A 60 -9.78 -0.42 -21.24
N ARG A 61 -9.36 -0.26 -22.50
CA ARG A 61 -9.08 -1.40 -23.39
C ARG A 61 -8.08 -2.40 -22.79
N CYS A 62 -7.14 -1.92 -21.97
CA CYS A 62 -6.20 -2.78 -21.25
C CYS A 62 -6.87 -3.84 -20.36
N GLU A 63 -8.09 -3.61 -19.86
CA GLU A 63 -8.84 -4.60 -19.06
C GLU A 63 -9.18 -5.86 -19.86
N ARG A 64 -9.23 -5.76 -21.19
CA ARG A 64 -9.60 -6.87 -22.10
C ARG A 64 -8.40 -7.50 -22.80
N LEU A 65 -7.19 -6.99 -22.57
CA LEU A 65 -5.99 -7.56 -23.15
C LEU A 65 -5.70 -8.89 -22.46
N THR A 66 -5.64 -9.97 -23.23
CA THR A 66 -5.09 -11.24 -22.75
C THR A 66 -3.59 -11.06 -22.57
N MET A 67 -3.10 -11.37 -21.37
CA MET A 67 -1.68 -11.34 -21.07
C MET A 67 -1.04 -12.65 -21.55
N ASP A 68 -1.04 -12.88 -22.86
CA ASP A 68 -0.38 -14.03 -23.46
C ASP A 68 1.14 -13.80 -23.42
N GLY A 69 1.84 -14.48 -22.50
CA GLY A 69 3.31 -14.49 -22.46
C GLY A 69 3.99 -14.19 -21.12
N PHE A 70 3.26 -13.97 -20.02
CA PHE A 70 3.88 -13.85 -18.70
C PHE A 70 4.31 -15.22 -18.18
N LYS A 71 5.56 -15.61 -18.46
CA LYS A 71 6.19 -16.74 -17.78
C LYS A 71 6.25 -16.42 -16.28
N ARG A 72 5.53 -17.21 -15.47
CA ARG A 72 5.70 -17.20 -14.00
C ARG A 72 7.17 -17.45 -13.71
N VAL A 73 7.88 -16.44 -13.19
CA VAL A 73 9.20 -16.66 -12.59
C VAL A 73 8.93 -17.26 -11.22
N GLU A 74 9.11 -18.57 -11.11
CA GLU A 74 9.10 -19.26 -9.83
C GLU A 74 10.29 -18.79 -9.00
N VAL A 75 10.07 -17.81 -8.12
CA VAL A 75 11.05 -17.45 -7.11
C VAL A 75 11.05 -18.58 -6.09
N GLY A 76 12.10 -19.42 -6.16
CA GLY A 76 12.31 -20.54 -5.25
C GLY A 76 12.15 -20.11 -3.79
N ARG A 77 11.22 -20.76 -3.09
CA ARG A 77 11.04 -20.62 -1.65
C ARG A 77 12.31 -21.17 -1.00
N ARG A 78 13.21 -20.29 -0.54
CA ARG A 78 14.22 -20.69 0.45
C ARG A 78 13.47 -20.91 1.76
N SER A 79 13.36 -22.18 2.16
CA SER A 79 12.93 -22.59 3.49
C SER A 79 13.72 -21.79 4.52
N ILE A 80 13.01 -21.03 5.35
CA ILE A 80 13.58 -20.48 6.58
C ILE A 80 13.62 -21.66 7.53
N GLU A 81 14.81 -22.21 7.73
CA GLU A 81 15.08 -23.23 8.73
C GLU A 81 14.92 -22.57 10.12
N GLU A 82 14.02 -23.13 10.92
CA GLU A 82 13.71 -22.70 12.28
C GLU A 82 14.88 -23.01 13.22
N ARG A 83 15.33 -22.01 13.97
CA ARG A 83 15.98 -22.18 15.27
C ARG A 83 15.63 -21.04 16.20
#